data_AF-A0A1H6FLQ1-F1
#
_entry.id   AF-A0A1H6FLQ1-F1
#
_cell.length_a   1.000
_cell.length_b   1.000
_cell.length_c   1.000
_cell.angle_alpha   90.00
_cell.angle_beta   90.00
_cell.angle_gamma   90.00
#
_symmetry.space_group_name_H-M   'P 1'
#
loop_
_entity.id
_entity.type
_entity.pdbx_description
1 polymer ?
#
loop_
_entity_poly.entity_id
_entity_poly.type
_entity_poly.pdbx_seq_one_letter_code
_entity_poly.pdbx_strand_id
1 'polypeptide(L)'
;MYLVLGFLTLGIYSIYVHYKLIARQRDHFRRMLRFCDDLLRVIEERAEITGQSEALAAEIAEVRSLKERFDEVHRKRQRSPGLWIVLSILSFGLLFFYVLYFLNDDLVEHQQIEAEYLERASLLLNKLGVGRHPVIVEQVVPDRSFPLYLILTIVTLGLFELYWAYARIKDGNEHFNEHARFEDQLLSLIRAYA
;
A
#
# COMPACT_ATOMS: atom_id res chain seq x y z
N MET A 1 -24.10 -2.05 9.51
CA MET A 1 -24.60 -1.70 8.17
C MET A 1 -24.20 -2.73 7.10
N TYR A 2 -22.95 -3.22 7.09
CA TYR A 2 -22.44 -4.18 6.09
C TYR A 2 -23.23 -5.49 5.96
N LEU A 3 -23.48 -6.22 7.07
CA LEU A 3 -24.29 -7.46 7.01
C LEU A 3 -25.80 -7.20 6.88
N VAL A 4 -26.31 -6.09 7.40
CA VAL A 4 -27.74 -5.73 7.25
C VAL A 4 -28.04 -5.44 5.78
N LEU A 5 -27.22 -4.61 5.12
CA LEU A 5 -27.32 -4.38 3.67
C LEU A 5 -26.93 -5.64 2.89
N GLY A 6 -25.93 -6.41 3.33
CA GLY A 6 -25.56 -7.68 2.70
C GLY A 6 -26.71 -8.68 2.67
N PHE A 7 -27.41 -8.88 3.79
CA PHE A 7 -28.57 -9.74 3.90
C PHE A 7 -29.78 -9.18 3.13
N LEU A 8 -30.06 -7.87 3.26
CA LEU A 8 -31.16 -7.20 2.54
C LEU A 8 -30.95 -7.16 1.02
N THR A 9 -29.70 -7.19 0.55
CA THR A 9 -29.34 -7.20 -0.88
C THR A 9 -28.96 -8.58 -1.41
N LEU A 10 -29.22 -9.66 -0.64
CA LEU A 10 -28.85 -11.03 -1.02
C LEU A 10 -27.37 -11.18 -1.43
N GLY A 11 -26.47 -10.49 -0.73
CA GLY A 11 -25.02 -10.55 -0.93
C GLY A 11 -24.46 -9.56 -1.96
N ILE A 12 -25.29 -8.87 -2.74
CA ILE A 12 -24.84 -7.95 -3.81
C ILE A 12 -23.97 -6.82 -3.24
N TYR A 13 -24.37 -6.23 -2.11
CA TYR A 13 -23.58 -5.17 -1.47
C TYR A 13 -22.19 -5.66 -1.03
N SER A 14 -22.12 -6.90 -0.51
CA SER A 14 -20.85 -7.51 -0.09
C SER A 14 -19.89 -7.67 -1.27
N ILE A 15 -20.40 -8.17 -2.39
CA ILE A 15 -19.66 -8.32 -3.65
C ILE A 15 -19.13 -6.98 -4.14
N TYR A 16 -19.97 -5.94 -4.15
CA TYR A 16 -19.58 -4.60 -4.57
C TYR A 16 -18.43 -4.03 -3.72
N VAL A 17 -18.53 -4.14 -2.39
CA VAL A 17 -17.47 -3.63 -1.50
C VAL A 17 -16.17 -4.39 -1.71
N HIS A 18 -16.20 -5.71 -1.89
CA HIS A 18 -15.00 -6.49 -2.19
C HIS A 18 -14.35 -6.05 -3.50
N TYR A 19 -15.15 -5.85 -4.55
CA TYR A 19 -14.67 -5.32 -5.81
C TYR A 19 -13.97 -3.97 -5.60
N LYS A 20 -14.61 -3.06 -4.85
CA LYS A 20 -14.07 -1.73 -4.57
C LYS A 20 -12.79 -1.77 -3.75
N LEU A 21 -12.65 -2.67 -2.78
CA LEU A 21 -11.44 -2.82 -1.99
C LEU A 21 -10.26 -3.29 -2.86
N ILE A 22 -10.45 -4.34 -3.66
CA ILE A 22 -9.40 -4.83 -4.58
C ILE A 22 -9.03 -3.74 -5.59
N ALA A 23 -10.02 -3.07 -6.18
CA ALA A 23 -9.79 -1.99 -7.13
C ALA A 23 -9.02 -0.82 -6.50
N ARG A 24 -9.42 -0.39 -5.30
CA ARG A 24 -8.78 0.71 -4.56
C ARG A 24 -7.32 0.40 -4.28
N GLN A 25 -7.01 -0.79 -3.76
CA GLN A 25 -5.65 -1.19 -3.44
C GLN A 25 -4.77 -1.27 -4.70
N ARG A 26 -5.29 -1.88 -5.77
CA ARG A 26 -4.60 -1.93 -7.06
C ARG A 26 -4.28 -0.54 -7.61
N ASP A 27 -5.25 0.37 -7.57
CA ASP A 27 -5.08 1.70 -8.11
C ASP A 27 -4.14 2.55 -7.24
N HIS A 28 -4.16 2.35 -5.92
CA HIS A 28 -3.19 2.90 -4.96
C HIS A 28 -1.77 2.44 -5.25
N PHE A 29 -1.55 1.12 -5.36
CA PHE A 29 -0.24 0.56 -5.69
C PHE A 29 0.30 1.11 -7.01
N ARG A 30 -0.58 1.25 -8.02
CA ARG A 30 -0.19 1.87 -9.30
C ARG A 30 0.18 3.35 -9.17
N ARG A 31 -0.47 4.10 -8.28
CA ARG A 31 -0.08 5.48 -7.97
C ARG A 31 1.31 5.49 -7.34
N MET A 32 1.54 4.63 -6.36
CA MET A 32 2.81 4.61 -5.62
C MET A 32 3.99 4.19 -6.49
N LEU A 33 3.81 3.25 -7.42
CA LEU A 33 4.84 2.89 -8.40
C LEU A 33 5.33 4.10 -9.20
N ARG A 34 4.39 4.94 -9.66
CA ARG A 34 4.74 6.18 -10.38
C ARG A 34 5.43 7.19 -9.46
N PHE A 35 4.92 7.34 -8.24
CA PHE A 35 5.53 8.22 -7.25
C PHE A 35 7.00 7.85 -6.97
N CYS A 36 7.31 6.57 -6.78
CA CYS A 36 8.70 6.11 -6.58
C CYS A 36 9.57 6.34 -7.82
N ASP A 37 9.01 6.15 -9.02
CA ASP A 37 9.72 6.41 -10.27
C ASP A 37 10.08 7.91 -10.41
N ASP A 38 9.09 8.79 -10.16
CA ASP A 38 9.25 10.23 -10.20
C ASP A 38 10.23 10.73 -9.12
N LEU A 39 10.17 10.18 -7.90
CA LEU A 39 11.05 10.57 -6.81
C LEU A 39 12.51 10.17 -7.07
N LEU A 40 12.74 8.95 -7.56
CA LEU A 40 14.08 8.50 -7.96
C LEU A 40 14.65 9.39 -9.07
N ARG A 41 13.83 9.75 -10.05
CA ARG A 41 14.23 10.65 -11.12
C ARG A 41 14.64 12.02 -10.60
N VAL A 42 13.87 12.60 -9.68
CA VAL A 42 14.24 13.88 -9.03
C VAL A 42 15.57 13.76 -8.29
N ILE A 43 15.81 12.65 -7.60
CA ILE A 43 17.09 12.39 -6.91
C ILE A 43 18.26 12.35 -7.92
N GLU A 44 18.11 11.62 -9.02
CA GLU A 44 19.13 11.49 -10.06
C GLU A 44 19.43 12.83 -10.74
N GLU A 45 18.39 13.56 -11.17
CA GLU A 45 18.53 14.88 -11.77
C GLU A 45 19.21 15.88 -10.82
N ARG A 46 18.88 15.83 -9.51
CA ARG A 46 19.54 16.67 -8.51
C ARG A 46 20.99 16.30 -8.28
N ALA A 47 21.33 15.01 -8.25
CA ALA A 47 22.71 14.55 -8.11
C ALA A 47 23.58 15.00 -9.30
N GLU A 48 23.02 15.00 -10.51
CA GLU A 48 23.72 15.49 -11.70
C GLU A 48 23.96 17.00 -11.62
N ILE A 49 22.93 17.78 -11.25
CA ILE A 49 23.04 19.25 -11.15
C ILE A 49 24.04 19.68 -10.08
N THR A 50 24.10 18.96 -8.94
CA THR A 50 25.04 19.27 -7.84
C THR A 50 26.43 18.67 -8.05
N GLY A 51 26.65 17.90 -9.12
CA GLY A 51 27.91 17.20 -9.38
C GLY A 51 28.21 16.09 -8.36
N GLN A 52 27.19 15.57 -7.67
CA GLN A 52 27.32 14.55 -6.63
C GLN A 52 27.00 13.12 -7.12
N SER A 53 26.70 12.94 -8.42
CA SER A 53 26.32 11.63 -8.98
C SER A 53 27.33 10.52 -8.71
N GLU A 54 28.63 10.80 -8.86
CA GLU A 54 29.68 9.79 -8.57
C GLU A 54 29.83 9.53 -7.07
N ALA A 55 29.76 10.58 -6.25
CA ALA A 55 29.93 10.49 -4.81
C ALA A 55 28.79 9.72 -4.12
N LEU A 56 27.57 9.81 -4.66
CA LEU A 56 26.37 9.17 -4.13
C LEU A 56 25.89 7.98 -4.99
N ALA A 57 26.73 7.48 -5.90
CA ALA A 57 26.35 6.42 -6.85
C ALA A 57 25.85 5.15 -6.14
N ALA A 58 26.46 4.79 -5.02
CA ALA A 58 26.08 3.61 -4.24
C ALA A 58 24.70 3.77 -3.60
N GLU A 59 24.41 4.91 -2.99
CA GLU A 59 23.10 5.20 -2.40
C GLU A 59 22.01 5.34 -3.46
N ILE A 60 22.32 5.93 -4.62
CA ILE A 60 21.37 6.02 -5.74
C ILE A 60 21.04 4.61 -6.26
N ALA A 61 22.05 3.74 -6.38
CA ALA A 61 21.85 2.34 -6.74
C ALA A 61 21.02 1.58 -5.69
N GLU A 62 21.21 1.86 -4.39
CA GLU A 62 20.38 1.30 -3.32
C GLU A 62 18.90 1.68 -3.49
N VAL A 63 18.60 2.98 -3.65
CA VAL A 63 17.21 3.47 -3.85
C VAL A 63 16.61 2.89 -5.12
N ARG A 64 17.39 2.78 -6.20
CA ARG A 64 16.97 2.12 -7.44
C ARG A 64 16.63 0.65 -7.22
N SER A 65 17.46 -0.09 -6.48
CA SER A 65 17.19 -1.50 -6.17
C SER A 65 15.92 -1.68 -5.33
N LEU A 66 15.64 -0.75 -4.41
CA LEU A 66 14.41 -0.75 -3.62
C LEU A 66 13.18 -0.50 -4.49
N LYS A 67 13.28 0.43 -5.44
CA LYS A 67 12.24 0.67 -6.45
C LYS A 67 11.99 -0.56 -7.31
N GLU A 68 13.04 -1.23 -7.78
CA GLU A 68 12.92 -2.48 -8.55
C GLU A 68 12.25 -3.60 -7.75
N ARG A 69 12.62 -3.75 -6.46
CA ARG A 69 11.96 -4.68 -5.53
C ARG A 69 10.48 -4.35 -5.35
N PHE A 70 10.15 -3.07 -5.19
CA PHE A 70 8.78 -2.58 -5.08
C PHE A 70 7.98 -2.88 -6.36
N ASP A 71 8.55 -2.61 -7.54
CA ASP A 71 7.97 -2.96 -8.84
C ASP A 71 7.72 -4.48 -8.98
N GLU A 72 8.67 -5.30 -8.55
CA GLU A 72 8.58 -6.76 -8.64
C GLU A 72 7.46 -7.33 -7.76
N VAL A 73 7.41 -6.94 -6.48
CA VAL A 73 6.38 -7.35 -5.53
C VAL A 73 5.00 -6.99 -6.06
N HIS A 74 4.83 -5.75 -6.51
CA HIS A 74 3.55 -5.30 -7.05
C HIS A 74 3.16 -6.02 -8.33
N ARG A 75 4.10 -6.30 -9.24
CA ARG A 75 3.84 -7.04 -10.48
C ARG A 75 3.37 -8.47 -10.20
N LYS A 76 4.05 -9.19 -9.30
CA LYS A 76 3.67 -10.56 -8.91
C LYS A 76 2.30 -10.62 -8.25
N ARG A 77 1.95 -9.57 -7.50
CA ARG A 77 0.69 -9.48 -6.75
C ARG A 77 -0.42 -8.71 -7.49
N GLN A 78 -0.26 -8.42 -8.79
CA GLN A 78 -1.33 -7.78 -9.57
C GLN A 78 -2.52 -8.71 -9.72
N ARG A 79 -3.66 -8.27 -9.17
CA ARG A 79 -4.90 -9.03 -9.15
C ARG A 79 -6.02 -8.24 -9.83
N SER A 80 -6.71 -8.85 -10.79
CA SER A 80 -7.87 -8.25 -11.44
C SER A 80 -9.09 -8.29 -10.51
N PRO A 81 -9.69 -7.15 -10.13
CA PRO A 81 -10.85 -7.13 -9.25
C PRO A 81 -12.01 -7.98 -9.79
N GLY A 82 -12.30 -7.87 -11.10
CA GLY A 82 -13.39 -8.63 -11.72
C GLY A 82 -13.14 -10.14 -11.70
N LEU A 83 -11.92 -10.56 -12.02
CA LEU A 83 -11.55 -11.98 -12.01
C LEU A 83 -11.72 -12.60 -10.62
N TRP A 84 -11.22 -11.94 -9.58
CA TRP A 84 -11.31 -12.46 -8.21
C TRP A 84 -12.74 -12.50 -7.67
N ILE A 85 -13.60 -11.56 -8.08
CA ILE A 85 -15.02 -11.61 -7.77
C ILE A 85 -15.70 -12.80 -8.46
N VAL A 86 -15.46 -12.99 -9.76
CA VAL A 86 -16.02 -14.13 -10.51
C VAL A 86 -15.56 -15.46 -9.92
N LEU A 87 -14.27 -15.60 -9.63
CA LEU A 87 -13.70 -16.79 -8.99
C LEU A 87 -14.31 -17.04 -7.61
N SER A 88 -14.51 -15.98 -6.81
CA SER A 88 -15.17 -16.08 -5.51
C SER A 88 -16.60 -16.62 -5.63
N ILE A 89 -17.38 -16.13 -6.61
CA ILE A 89 -18.74 -16.60 -6.86
C ILE A 89 -18.74 -18.07 -7.33
N LEU A 90 -17.88 -18.41 -8.30
CA LEU A 90 -17.78 -19.77 -8.84
C LEU A 90 -17.33 -20.80 -7.79
N SER A 91 -16.53 -20.38 -6.83
CA SER A 91 -16.09 -21.21 -5.70
C SER A 91 -17.09 -21.29 -4.55
N PHE A 92 -18.34 -20.83 -4.75
CA PHE A 92 -19.38 -20.74 -3.72
C PHE A 92 -18.93 -19.96 -2.47
N GLY A 93 -18.10 -18.93 -2.67
CA GLY A 93 -17.59 -18.06 -1.60
C GLY A 93 -16.30 -18.55 -0.93
N LEU A 94 -15.72 -19.71 -1.29
CA LEU A 94 -14.48 -20.17 -0.67
C LEU A 94 -13.30 -19.22 -0.96
N LEU A 95 -13.13 -18.78 -2.21
CA LEU A 95 -12.06 -17.86 -2.60
C LEU A 95 -12.27 -16.44 -2.07
N PHE A 96 -13.43 -16.14 -1.49
CA PHE A 96 -13.66 -14.88 -0.79
C PHE A 96 -12.70 -14.75 0.41
N PHE A 97 -12.51 -15.82 1.19
CA PHE A 97 -11.56 -15.81 2.31
C PHE A 97 -10.12 -15.58 1.84
N TYR A 98 -9.76 -16.12 0.68
CA TYR A 98 -8.45 -15.85 0.09
C TYR A 98 -8.30 -14.38 -0.34
N VAL A 99 -9.38 -13.74 -0.81
CA VAL A 99 -9.39 -12.28 -1.03
C VAL A 99 -9.13 -11.52 0.28
N LEU A 100 -9.75 -11.94 1.37
CA LEU A 100 -9.53 -11.30 2.68
C LEU A 100 -8.09 -11.43 3.15
N TYR A 101 -7.47 -12.59 2.90
CA TYR A 101 -6.07 -12.83 3.18
C TYR A 101 -5.18 -11.85 2.41
N PHE A 102 -5.24 -11.87 1.07
CA PHE A 102 -4.30 -11.07 0.29
C PHE A 102 -4.53 -9.56 0.44
N LEU A 103 -5.77 -9.10 0.67
CA LEU A 103 -6.03 -7.67 0.90
C LEU A 103 -5.27 -7.14 2.12
N ASN A 104 -5.09 -7.96 3.17
CA ASN A 104 -4.33 -7.59 4.36
C ASN A 104 -2.82 -7.80 4.15
N ASP A 105 -2.42 -9.00 3.73
CA ASP A 105 -1.03 -9.40 3.52
C ASP A 105 -0.31 -8.46 2.54
N ASP A 106 -0.95 -8.18 1.38
CA ASP A 106 -0.40 -7.27 0.38
C ASP A 106 -0.27 -5.83 0.92
N LEU A 107 -1.18 -5.38 1.80
CA LEU A 107 -1.14 -4.00 2.31
C LEU A 107 -0.03 -3.81 3.33
N VAL A 108 0.16 -4.79 4.22
CA VAL A 108 1.22 -4.81 5.23
C VAL A 108 2.59 -4.82 4.53
N GLU A 109 2.80 -5.76 3.60
CA GLU A 109 4.05 -5.84 2.85
C GLU A 109 4.31 -4.56 2.03
N HIS A 110 3.28 -4.01 1.39
CA HIS A 110 3.39 -2.74 0.66
C HIS A 110 3.87 -1.59 1.56
N GLN A 111 3.28 -1.41 2.75
CA GLN A 111 3.68 -0.34 3.67
C GLN A 111 5.12 -0.51 4.16
N GLN A 112 5.57 -1.74 4.38
CA GLN A 112 6.95 -2.01 4.80
C GLN A 112 7.96 -1.62 3.72
N ILE A 113 7.73 -2.04 2.47
CA ILE A 113 8.63 -1.73 1.35
C ILE A 113 8.58 -0.23 1.02
N GLU A 114 7.39 0.38 1.10
CA GLU A 114 7.18 1.83 0.93
C GLU A 114 7.98 2.64 1.95
N ALA A 115 7.91 2.28 3.23
CA ALA A 115 8.64 2.96 4.29
C ALA A 115 10.16 2.88 4.07
N GLU A 116 10.68 1.70 3.72
CA GLU A 116 12.11 1.53 3.44
C GLU A 116 12.55 2.37 2.24
N TYR A 117 11.75 2.40 1.17
CA TYR A 117 12.03 3.22 0.00
C TYR A 117 12.05 4.73 0.34
N LEU A 118 11.01 5.22 1.02
CA LEU A 118 10.86 6.63 1.39
C LEU A 118 11.93 7.10 2.37
N GLU A 119 12.31 6.26 3.34
CA GLU A 119 13.40 6.55 4.26
C GLU A 119 14.71 6.77 3.49
N ARG A 120 15.09 5.82 2.64
CA ARG A 120 16.35 5.91 1.86
C ARG A 120 16.33 7.07 0.87
N ALA A 121 15.23 7.26 0.16
CA ALA A 121 15.06 8.36 -0.78
C ALA A 121 15.17 9.73 -0.06
N SER A 122 14.52 9.89 1.10
CA SER A 122 14.56 11.14 1.85
C SER A 122 15.94 11.44 2.46
N LEU A 123 16.67 10.42 2.90
CA LEU A 123 18.07 10.57 3.33
C LEU A 123 18.96 11.05 2.19
N LEU A 124 18.75 10.52 0.98
CA LEU A 124 19.49 10.92 -0.21
C LEU A 124 19.16 12.37 -0.60
N LEU A 125 17.88 12.75 -0.57
CA LEU A 125 17.46 14.14 -0.76
C LEU A 125 18.12 15.09 0.24
N ASN A 126 18.25 14.70 1.51
CA ASN A 126 18.95 15.52 2.50
C ASN A 126 20.44 15.66 2.18
N LYS A 127 21.12 14.58 1.76
CA LYS A 127 22.53 14.63 1.33
C LYS A 127 22.74 15.55 0.12
N LEU A 128 21.79 15.52 -0.82
CA LEU A 128 21.74 16.41 -1.98
C LEU A 128 21.36 17.85 -1.62
N GLY A 129 21.07 18.12 -0.35
CA GLY A 129 20.67 19.42 0.12
C GLY A 129 19.30 19.82 -0.41
N VAL A 130 18.31 18.92 -0.43
CA VAL A 130 16.89 19.20 -0.74
C VAL A 130 16.04 19.16 0.54
N GLY A 131 16.68 19.12 1.71
CA GLY A 131 16.00 19.02 3.00
C GLY A 131 16.94 19.07 4.18
N ARG A 132 16.36 19.12 5.39
CA ARG A 132 17.10 19.08 6.66
C ARG A 132 16.86 17.82 7.46
N HIS A 133 15.73 17.16 7.25
CA HIS A 133 15.30 16.00 8.02
C HIS A 133 14.68 14.96 7.10
N PRO A 134 14.89 13.66 7.37
CA PRO A 134 14.26 12.60 6.60
C PRO A 134 12.75 12.65 6.80
N VAL A 135 12.03 12.12 5.80
CA VAL A 135 10.58 12.01 5.84
C VAL A 135 10.22 10.90 6.80
N ILE A 136 9.26 11.16 7.69
CA ILE A 136 8.79 10.15 8.65
C ILE A 136 7.60 9.43 8.04
N VAL A 137 7.74 8.11 7.89
CA VAL A 137 6.68 7.20 7.45
C VAL A 137 6.23 6.39 8.66
N GLU A 138 4.96 6.53 9.04
CA GLU A 138 4.39 5.84 10.19
C GLU A 138 3.90 4.44 9.77
N GLN A 139 4.20 3.41 10.57
CA GLN A 139 3.64 2.07 10.37
C GLN A 139 2.22 2.01 10.97
N VAL A 140 1.22 2.29 10.13
CA VAL A 140 -0.20 2.44 10.54
C VAL A 140 -1.09 1.24 10.23
N VAL A 141 -0.63 0.28 9.42
CA VAL A 141 -1.36 -0.95 9.08
C VAL A 141 -0.86 -2.10 9.96
N PRO A 142 -1.68 -2.60 10.91
CA PRO A 142 -1.30 -3.75 11.72
C PRO A 142 -1.24 -5.05 10.92
N ASP A 143 -0.18 -5.83 11.14
CA ASP A 143 -0.07 -7.21 10.71
C ASP A 143 -1.03 -8.09 11.52
N ARG A 144 -2.09 -8.57 10.85
CA ARG A 144 -3.16 -9.36 11.48
C ARG A 144 -3.10 -10.79 10.99
N SER A 145 -3.06 -11.72 11.93
CA SER A 145 -3.07 -13.15 11.63
C SER A 145 -4.36 -13.57 10.92
N PHE A 146 -4.25 -13.88 9.63
CA PHE A 146 -5.36 -14.44 8.84
C PHE A 146 -5.93 -15.73 9.44
N PRO A 147 -5.12 -16.74 9.86
CA PRO A 147 -5.66 -17.96 10.46
C PRO A 147 -6.50 -17.68 11.72
N LEU A 148 -6.05 -16.76 12.58
CA LEU A 148 -6.80 -16.36 13.76
C LEU A 148 -8.14 -15.74 13.39
N TYR A 149 -8.14 -14.83 12.42
CA TYR A 149 -9.35 -14.12 11.98
C TYR A 149 -10.35 -15.08 11.31
N LEU A 150 -9.85 -16.07 10.56
CA LEU A 150 -10.67 -17.13 10.00
C LEU A 150 -11.29 -18.01 11.10
N ILE A 151 -10.51 -18.44 12.09
CA ILE A 151 -11.00 -19.23 13.23
C ILE A 151 -12.07 -18.45 14.01
N LEU A 152 -11.82 -17.18 14.31
CA LEU A 152 -12.78 -16.33 15.00
C LEU A 152 -14.07 -16.17 14.18
N THR A 153 -13.97 -16.05 12.86
CA THR A 153 -15.14 -16.01 11.97
C THR A 153 -15.95 -17.30 12.04
N ILE A 154 -15.29 -18.47 12.07
CA ILE A 154 -15.99 -19.77 12.17
C ILE A 154 -16.63 -19.95 13.55
N VAL A 155 -15.87 -19.72 14.64
CA VAL A 155 -16.34 -19.92 16.03
C VAL A 155 -17.48 -18.97 16.38
N THR A 156 -17.49 -17.76 15.81
CA THR A 156 -18.58 -16.80 16.01
C THR A 156 -19.70 -16.92 14.96
N LEU A 157 -19.71 -17.99 14.15
CA LEU A 157 -20.71 -18.24 13.10
C LEU A 157 -20.88 -17.06 12.13
N GLY A 158 -19.78 -16.39 11.79
CA GLY A 158 -19.73 -15.27 10.85
C GLY A 158 -19.88 -13.89 11.49
N LEU A 159 -20.16 -13.77 12.80
CA LEU A 159 -20.31 -12.46 13.44
C LEU A 159 -19.00 -11.65 13.45
N PHE A 160 -17.85 -12.32 13.64
CA PHE A 160 -16.54 -11.66 13.62
C PHE A 160 -16.18 -11.05 12.26
N GLU A 161 -16.80 -11.49 11.16
CA GLU A 161 -16.60 -10.90 9.83
C GLU A 161 -16.99 -9.42 9.79
N LEU A 162 -17.89 -8.96 10.67
CA LEU A 162 -18.21 -7.54 10.82
C LEU A 162 -17.00 -6.72 11.27
N TYR A 163 -16.31 -7.20 12.30
CA TYR A 163 -15.11 -6.56 12.81
C TYR A 163 -14.00 -6.64 11.77
N TRP A 164 -13.84 -7.79 11.11
CA TRP A 164 -12.82 -7.96 10.09
C TRP A 164 -13.05 -7.03 8.89
N ALA A 165 -14.29 -6.89 8.42
CA ALA A 165 -14.64 -5.92 7.37
C ALA A 165 -14.36 -4.48 7.79
N TYR A 166 -14.70 -4.11 9.03
CA TYR A 166 -14.37 -2.80 9.59
C TYR A 166 -12.86 -2.56 9.61
N ALA A 167 -12.07 -3.52 10.11
CA ALA A 167 -10.62 -3.42 10.20
C ALA A 167 -10.00 -3.17 8.83
N ARG A 168 -10.35 -3.96 7.80
CA ARG A 168 -9.81 -3.80 6.44
C ARG A 168 -10.09 -2.42 5.84
N ILE A 169 -11.28 -1.87 6.07
CA ILE A 169 -11.63 -0.53 5.59
C ILE A 169 -10.86 0.55 6.36
N LYS A 170 -10.77 0.40 7.69
CA LYS A 170 -10.04 1.33 8.55
C LYS A 170 -8.56 1.34 8.20
N ASP A 171 -7.92 0.19 8.10
CA ASP A 171 -6.49 0.04 7.80
C ASP A 171 -6.12 0.73 6.50
N GLY A 172 -6.92 0.49 5.44
CA GLY A 172 -6.76 1.21 4.18
C GLY A 172 -6.85 2.71 4.39
N ASN A 173 -7.89 3.21 5.07
CA ASN A 173 -8.06 4.64 5.31
C ASN A 173 -6.90 5.27 6.09
N GLU A 174 -6.42 4.62 7.16
CA GLU A 174 -5.27 5.12 7.92
C GLU A 174 -4.02 5.18 7.04
N HIS A 175 -3.80 4.18 6.17
CA HIS A 175 -2.72 4.20 5.18
C HIS A 175 -2.79 5.42 4.26
N PHE A 176 -3.97 5.75 3.72
CA PHE A 176 -4.11 6.95 2.88
C PHE A 176 -3.97 8.26 3.66
N ASN A 177 -4.36 8.29 4.93
CA ASN A 177 -4.16 9.48 5.77
C ASN A 177 -2.67 9.69 6.06
N GLU A 178 -1.92 8.61 6.23
CA GLU A 178 -0.47 8.62 6.40
C GLU A 178 0.22 9.14 5.13
N HIS A 179 -0.24 8.71 3.93
CA HIS A 179 0.19 9.27 2.65
C HIS A 179 0.09 10.80 2.59
N ALA A 180 -1.06 11.36 2.99
CA ALA A 180 -1.22 12.81 3.02
C ALA A 180 -0.16 13.49 3.90
N ARG A 181 0.20 12.90 5.05
CA ARG A 181 1.18 13.46 5.97
C ARG A 181 2.59 13.45 5.40
N PHE A 182 3.04 12.32 4.84
CA PHE A 182 4.42 12.24 4.33
C PHE A 182 4.56 12.97 2.99
N GLU A 183 3.54 12.98 2.13
CA GLU A 183 3.54 13.75 0.88
C GLU A 183 3.62 15.26 1.19
N ASP A 184 2.90 15.75 2.21
CA ASP A 184 3.03 17.13 2.68
C ASP A 184 4.45 17.44 3.19
N GLN A 185 5.09 16.52 3.91
CA GLN A 185 6.50 16.65 4.33
C GLN A 185 7.41 16.77 3.10
N LEU A 186 7.31 15.86 2.14
CA LEU A 186 8.08 15.87 0.89
C LEU A 186 7.89 17.18 0.09
N LEU A 187 6.65 17.62 -0.06
CA LEU A 187 6.34 18.88 -0.75
C LEU A 187 6.96 20.08 -0.03
N SER A 188 6.98 20.08 1.30
CA SER A 188 7.62 21.14 2.09
C SER A 188 9.14 21.18 1.88
N LEU A 189 9.77 20.00 1.77
CA LEU A 189 11.20 19.87 1.49
C LEU A 189 11.55 20.38 0.09
N ILE A 190 10.81 19.93 -0.93
CA ILE A 190 11.06 20.32 -2.33
C ILE A 190 10.81 21.81 -2.54
N ARG A 191 9.74 22.37 -1.98
CA ARG A 191 9.39 23.80 -2.12
C ARG A 191 10.35 24.74 -1.39
N ALA A 192 10.93 24.31 -0.27
CA ALA A 192 11.93 25.11 0.43
C ALA A 192 13.21 25.32 -0.40
N TYR A 193 13.37 24.55 -1.48
CA TYR A 193 14.55 24.53 -2.35
C TYR A 193 14.29 24.92 -3.81
N ALA A 194 13.04 25.20 -4.19
CA ALA A 194 12.67 25.76 -5.50
C ALA A 194 12.73 27.29 -5.46
#